data_AF-A0A423PDS7-F1
#
_entry.id   AF-A0A423PDS7-F1
#
_cell.length_a   1.000
_cell.length_b   1.000
_cell.length_c   1.000
_cell.angle_alpha   90.00
_cell.angle_beta   90.00
_cell.angle_gamma   90.00
#
_symmetry.space_group_name_H-M   'P 1'
#
loop_
_entity.id
_entity.type
_entity.pdbx_description
1 polymer ?
#
loop_
_entity_poly.entity_id
_entity_poly.type
_entity_poly.pdbx_seq_one_letter_code
_entity_poly.pdbx_strand_id
1 'polypeptide(L)'
;MFYTATGQSLETVAKPSNDGFIGETALFRVHLFYQPDKDWLRSNEAALNADRVAAIAQGNKNGKRAIVFAVAKFMSQKELTAKRIEFCQLPYAVHRILGD
;
A
#
# COMPACT_ATOMS: atom_id res chain seq x y z
N MET A 1 14.62 0.58 0.79
CA MET A 1 14.31 1.43 -0.38
C MET A 1 13.41 2.61 -0.02
N PHE A 2 12.45 2.49 0.90
CA PHE A 2 11.73 3.64 1.49
C PHE A 2 12.62 4.58 2.31
N TYR A 3 13.51 4.01 3.14
CA TYR A 3 14.46 4.78 3.97
C TYR A 3 15.36 5.74 3.16
N THR A 4 15.82 5.29 1.99
CA THR A 4 16.71 6.08 1.13
C THR A 4 16.02 7.25 0.41
N ALA A 5 14.69 7.24 0.32
CA ALA A 5 13.93 8.25 -0.40
C ALA A 5 13.30 9.32 0.52
N THR A 6 13.11 9.04 1.81
CA THR A 6 12.38 9.93 2.72
C THR A 6 13.12 10.28 4.01
N GLY A 7 14.24 9.62 4.33
CA GLY A 7 14.99 9.89 5.57
C GLY A 7 14.23 9.55 6.86
N GLN A 8 13.12 8.83 6.78
CA GLN A 8 12.32 8.42 7.94
C GLN A 8 12.39 6.91 8.15
N SER A 9 12.65 6.52 9.40
CA SER A 9 12.67 5.14 9.85
C SER A 9 11.25 4.54 9.86
N LEU A 10 11.16 3.26 9.46
CA LEU A 10 9.93 2.46 9.39
C LEU A 10 9.22 2.27 10.76
N GLU A 11 9.85 2.70 11.84
CA GLU A 11 9.32 2.68 13.21
C GLU A 11 8.14 3.65 13.45
N THR A 12 7.90 4.58 12.52
CA THR A 12 6.67 5.42 12.50
C THR A 12 5.68 4.97 11.42
N VAL A 13 5.67 3.69 11.03
CA VAL A 13 4.54 3.15 10.25
C VAL A 13 3.31 3.29 11.14
N ALA A 14 2.47 4.26 10.81
CA ALA A 14 1.21 4.53 11.45
C ALA A 14 0.46 3.22 11.69
N LYS A 15 -0.23 3.12 12.85
CA LYS A 15 -1.08 1.98 13.21
C LYS A 15 -1.80 1.44 11.96
N PRO A 16 -1.86 0.10 11.75
CA PRO A 16 -2.47 -0.48 10.56
C PRO A 16 -3.91 0.03 10.44
N SER A 17 -4.08 1.05 9.63
CA SER A 17 -5.37 1.64 9.31
C SER A 17 -5.98 0.78 8.21
N ASN A 18 -7.30 0.70 8.15
CA ASN A 18 -7.97 -0.16 7.17
C ASN A 18 -7.61 0.22 5.72
N ASP A 19 -7.24 1.47 5.49
CA ASP A 19 -6.75 1.98 4.21
C ASP A 19 -5.24 1.84 3.98
N GLY A 20 -4.48 1.33 4.97
CA GLY A 20 -3.04 1.09 4.85
C GLY A 20 -2.18 2.35 4.74
N PHE A 21 -2.70 3.52 5.13
CA PHE A 21 -1.98 4.79 5.01
C PHE A 21 -0.73 4.85 5.89
N ILE A 22 0.41 5.16 5.27
CA ILE A 22 1.71 5.28 5.97
C ILE A 22 2.31 6.69 5.88
N GLY A 23 1.79 7.55 5.01
CA GLY A 23 2.24 8.92 4.88
C GLY A 23 1.82 9.59 3.57
N GLU A 24 1.97 10.90 3.49
CA GLU A 24 1.69 11.66 2.27
C GLU A 24 2.73 12.75 2.03
N THR A 25 2.92 13.09 0.75
CA THR A 25 3.66 14.25 0.29
C THR A 25 2.70 15.32 -0.21
N ALA A 26 3.21 16.43 -0.76
CA ALA A 26 2.39 17.47 -1.39
C ALA A 26 1.52 16.91 -2.55
N LEU A 27 2.00 15.89 -3.26
CA LEU A 27 1.38 15.38 -4.49
C LEU A 27 0.81 13.96 -4.38
N PHE A 28 1.36 13.16 -3.47
CA PHE A 28 1.06 11.73 -3.39
C PHE A 28 0.66 11.31 -1.98
N ARG A 29 -0.23 10.34 -1.90
CA ARG A 29 -0.62 9.66 -0.66
C ARG A 29 -0.13 8.22 -0.75
N VAL A 30 0.65 7.75 0.22
CA VAL A 30 1.28 6.43 0.16
C VAL A 30 0.56 5.48 1.11
N HIS A 31 0.21 4.31 0.58
CA HIS A 31 -0.46 3.23 1.27
C HIS A 31 0.35 1.94 1.14
N LEU A 32 0.53 1.22 2.24
CA LEU A 32 1.27 -0.03 2.30
C LEU A 32 0.40 -1.10 2.98
N PHE A 33 0.10 -2.15 2.23
CA PHE A 33 -0.53 -3.36 2.73
C PHE A 33 0.53 -4.46 2.86
N TYR A 34 1.07 -4.60 4.07
CA TYR A 34 2.08 -5.58 4.39
C TYR A 34 1.89 -6.12 5.80
N GLN A 35 1.97 -7.45 5.93
CA GLN A 35 2.13 -8.15 7.19
C GLN A 35 3.25 -9.18 7.04
N PRO A 36 4.00 -9.48 8.11
CA PRO A 36 5.07 -10.49 8.10
C PRO A 36 4.52 -11.92 8.01
N ASP A 37 3.21 -12.11 8.19
CA ASP A 37 2.56 -13.41 8.16
C ASP A 37 2.43 -13.97 6.73
N LYS A 38 2.96 -15.18 6.50
CA LYS A 38 3.01 -15.80 5.17
C LYS A 38 1.63 -16.25 4.69
N ASP A 39 0.77 -16.71 5.59
CA ASP A 39 -0.58 -17.14 5.27
C ASP A 39 -1.44 -15.94 4.87
N TRP A 40 -1.28 -14.81 5.56
CA TRP A 40 -1.89 -13.54 5.18
C TRP A 40 -1.40 -13.05 3.81
N LEU A 41 -0.09 -13.09 3.55
CA LEU A 41 0.49 -12.68 2.26
C LEU A 41 -0.05 -13.50 1.07
N ARG A 42 -0.46 -14.75 1.32
CA ARG A 42 -1.12 -15.62 0.33
C ARG A 42 -2.63 -15.41 0.24
N SER A 43 -3.21 -14.76 1.25
CA SER A 43 -4.65 -14.56 1.34
C SER A 43 -5.10 -13.39 0.47
N ASN A 44 -6.38 -13.42 0.11
CA ASN A 44 -7.04 -12.32 -0.62
C ASN A 44 -6.98 -11.00 0.14
N GLU A 45 -6.83 -11.08 1.46
CA GLU A 45 -6.62 -9.93 2.34
C GLU A 45 -5.32 -9.21 2.06
N ALA A 46 -4.26 -9.83 1.53
CA ALA A 46 -3.04 -9.09 1.19
C ALA A 46 -3.13 -8.30 -0.12
N ALA A 47 -4.08 -8.65 -0.99
CA ALA A 47 -4.25 -8.01 -2.29
C ALA A 47 -4.97 -6.66 -2.21
N LEU A 48 -4.76 -5.82 -3.22
CA LEU A 48 -5.55 -4.61 -3.44
C LEU A 48 -6.92 -5.00 -4.01
N ASN A 49 -7.93 -5.01 -3.15
CA ASN A 49 -9.32 -5.35 -3.46
C ASN A 49 -10.22 -4.09 -3.49
N ALA A 50 -11.50 -4.28 -3.83
CA ALA A 50 -12.47 -3.18 -3.95
C ALA A 50 -12.70 -2.44 -2.63
N ASP A 51 -12.73 -3.17 -1.50
CA ASP A 51 -12.92 -2.59 -0.16
C ASP A 51 -11.77 -1.64 0.20
N ARG A 52 -10.52 -2.07 0.00
CA ARG A 52 -9.33 -1.25 0.21
C ARG A 52 -9.30 -0.04 -0.69
N VAL A 53 -9.65 -0.21 -1.96
CA VAL A 53 -9.75 0.91 -2.90
C VAL A 53 -10.81 1.92 -2.45
N ALA A 54 -11.93 1.46 -1.91
CA ALA A 54 -12.96 2.33 -1.33
C ALA A 54 -12.43 3.05 -0.08
N ALA A 55 -11.74 2.35 0.82
CA ALA A 55 -11.13 2.93 2.02
C ALA A 55 -10.08 4.01 1.68
N ILE A 56 -9.20 3.74 0.71
CA ILE A 56 -8.21 4.71 0.20
C ILE A 56 -8.91 5.94 -0.38
N ALA A 57 -9.95 5.73 -1.19
CA ALA A 57 -10.70 6.83 -1.79
C ALA A 57 -11.41 7.70 -0.74
N GLN A 58 -11.98 7.08 0.31
CA GLN A 58 -12.61 7.80 1.42
C GLN A 58 -11.60 8.60 2.26
N GLY A 59 -10.40 8.04 2.48
CA GLY A 59 -9.32 8.72 3.20
C GLY A 59 -8.68 9.87 2.40
N ASN A 60 -8.79 9.85 1.08
CA ASN A 60 -8.17 10.84 0.19
C ASN A 60 -9.04 12.10 -0.02
N LYS A 61 -9.17 12.91 1.04
CA LYS A 61 -9.97 14.16 1.01
C LYS A 61 -9.42 15.23 0.06
N ASN A 62 -8.13 15.16 -0.27
CA ASN A 62 -7.43 16.17 -1.08
C ASN A 62 -7.31 15.77 -2.56
N GLY A 63 -7.84 14.61 -2.97
CA GLY A 63 -7.78 14.14 -4.36
C GLY A 63 -6.36 13.89 -4.89
N LYS A 64 -5.39 13.66 -3.98
CA LYS A 64 -4.00 13.37 -4.33
C LYS A 64 -3.89 12.03 -5.05
N ARG A 65 -2.79 11.79 -5.77
CA ARG A 65 -2.55 10.46 -6.35
C ARG A 65 -2.18 9.50 -5.23
N ALA A 66 -2.87 8.37 -5.14
CA ALA A 66 -2.60 7.36 -4.13
C ALA A 66 -1.66 6.30 -4.70
N ILE A 67 -0.50 6.12 -4.10
CA ILE A 67 0.45 5.05 -4.44
C ILE A 67 0.24 3.92 -3.44
N VAL A 68 -0.10 2.74 -3.94
CA VAL A 68 -0.51 1.59 -3.12
C VAL A 68 0.44 0.43 -3.34
N PHE A 69 1.13 0.05 -2.27
CA PHE A 69 2.00 -1.11 -2.21
C PHE A 69 1.25 -2.32 -1.67
N ALA A 70 1.07 -3.36 -2.49
CA ALA A 70 0.44 -4.61 -2.09
C ALA A 70 1.02 -5.80 -2.88
N VAL A 71 0.79 -7.03 -2.40
CA VAL A 71 1.36 -8.24 -3.01
C VAL A 71 0.73 -8.61 -4.35
N ALA A 72 -0.53 -8.26 -4.52
CA ALA A 72 -1.33 -8.51 -5.71
C ALA A 72 -2.43 -7.45 -5.84
N LYS A 73 -3.08 -7.40 -7.00
CA LYS A 73 -4.27 -6.57 -7.22
C LYS A 73 -5.39 -7.41 -7.82
N PHE A 74 -6.62 -7.20 -7.34
CA PHE A 74 -7.82 -7.76 -7.95
C PHE A 74 -8.55 -6.74 -8.84
N MET A 75 -8.09 -5.49 -8.83
CA MET A 75 -8.66 -4.41 -9.64
C MET A 75 -7.96 -4.29 -10.99
N SER A 76 -8.73 -3.89 -12.01
CA SER A 76 -8.19 -3.58 -13.32
C SER A 76 -7.40 -2.26 -13.29
N GLN A 77 -6.37 -2.15 -14.13
CA GLN A 77 -5.57 -0.91 -14.21
C GLN A 77 -6.45 0.30 -14.54
N LYS A 78 -7.45 0.13 -15.43
CA LYS A 78 -8.41 1.18 -15.80
C LYS A 78 -9.17 1.73 -14.59
N GLU A 79 -9.61 0.87 -13.68
CA GLU A 79 -10.36 1.25 -12.48
C GLU A 79 -9.47 2.01 -11.48
N LEU A 80 -8.24 1.55 -11.31
CA LEU A 80 -7.25 2.20 -10.45
C LEU A 80 -6.91 3.60 -10.98
N THR A 81 -6.63 3.71 -12.28
CA THR A 81 -6.36 5.01 -12.93
C THR A 81 -7.53 5.98 -12.78
N ALA A 82 -8.78 5.52 -12.95
CA ALA A 82 -9.97 6.35 -12.77
C ALA A 82 -10.09 6.91 -11.33
N LYS A 83 -9.57 6.19 -10.34
CA LYS A 83 -9.54 6.60 -8.93
C LYS A 83 -8.23 7.29 -8.53
N ARG A 84 -7.34 7.60 -9.49
CA ARG A 84 -5.99 8.15 -9.26
C ARG A 84 -5.14 7.29 -8.33
N ILE A 85 -5.34 5.97 -8.40
CA ILE A 85 -4.58 4.98 -7.65
C ILE A 85 -3.53 4.37 -8.57
N GLU A 86 -2.29 4.39 -8.11
CA GLU A 86 -1.15 3.74 -8.73
C GLU A 86 -0.79 2.51 -7.90
N PHE A 87 -0.86 1.33 -8.52
CA PHE A 87 -0.49 0.09 -7.86
C PHE A 87 0.99 -0.21 -8.07
N CYS A 88 1.70 -0.40 -6.97
CA CYS A 88 3.06 -0.88 -6.94
C CYS A 88 3.08 -2.28 -6.33
N GLN A 89 3.43 -3.28 -7.13
CA GLN A 89 3.56 -4.63 -6.62
C GLN A 89 4.74 -4.69 -5.64
N LEU A 90 4.49 -5.21 -4.44
CA LEU A 90 5.56 -5.54 -3.52
C LEU A 90 6.38 -6.68 -4.14
N PRO A 91 7.69 -6.49 -4.39
CA PRO A 91 8.52 -7.59 -4.82
C PRO A 91 8.47 -8.67 -3.72
N TYR A 92 8.34 -9.93 -4.14
CA TYR A 92 8.41 -11.11 -3.24
C TYR A 92 9.65 -11.10 -2.32
N ALA A 93 10.64 -10.22 -2.60
CA ALA A 93 11.84 -9.94 -1.82
C ALA A 93 11.63 -9.55 -0.35
N VAL A 94 10.40 -9.28 0.12
CA VAL A 94 10.14 -9.23 1.59
C VAL A 94 10.38 -10.59 2.27
N HIS A 95 10.38 -11.70 1.52
CA HIS A 95 10.86 -13.01 2.02
C HIS A 95 12.33 -12.99 2.48
N ARG A 96 13.12 -11.99 2.08
CA ARG A 96 14.55 -11.89 2.44
C ARG A 96 14.83 -10.93 3.61
N ILE A 97 13.87 -10.08 3.99
CA ILE A 97 14.01 -9.20 5.17
C ILE A 97 13.58 -9.94 6.46
N LEU A 98 12.76 -10.99 6.32
CA LEU A 98 12.42 -11.95 7.38
C LEU A 98 13.23 -13.25 7.27
N GLY A 99 14.44 -13.17 6.72
CA GLY A 99 15.37 -14.29 6.67
C GLY A 99 16.29 -14.27 7.88
N ASP A 100 15.95 -15.06 8.90
CA ASP A 100 16.91 -15.95 9.55
C ASP A 100 16.66 -17.36 9.01
#